data_AF-A0AAF0X3T0-F1
#
_entry.id   AF-A0AAF0X3T0-F1
#
_cell.length_a   1.000
_cell.length_b   1.000
_cell.length_c   1.000
_cell.angle_alpha   90.00
_cell.angle_beta   90.00
_cell.angle_gamma   90.00
#
_symmetry.space_group_name_H-M   'P 1'
#
loop_
_entity.id
_entity.type
_entity.pdbx_description
1 polymer ?
#
loop_
_entity_poly.entity_id
_entity_poly.type
_entity_poly.pdbx_seq_one_letter_code
_entity_poly.pdbx_strand_id
1 'polypeptide(L)'
;MVEARKSSVSIVEGRKSVASKVEAINVEAMAGFLKAKVLVTDMPGFMQVHALRCARQTYDCLDNFTPKTLAHNMKKEFDKVYGPAWHCIVGSSFGSFVTHSTGCFLYFSMDNLYILVFKTKVKKATD
;
A
#
# COMPACT_ATOMS: atom_id res chain seq x y z
N MET A 1 -10.63 44.42 -13.60
CA MET A 1 -12.03 44.28 -13.17
C MET A 1 -12.78 43.48 -14.23
N VAL A 2 -12.91 42.16 -14.05
CA VAL A 2 -14.01 41.32 -14.56
C VAL A 2 -14.12 40.13 -13.59
N GLU A 3 -15.35 39.82 -13.21
CA GLU A 3 -15.78 39.10 -12.00
C GLU A 3 -15.55 37.59 -11.99
N ALA A 4 -15.38 37.08 -10.77
CA ALA A 4 -15.45 35.66 -10.44
C ALA A 4 -16.89 35.16 -10.53
N ARG A 5 -17.14 34.12 -11.35
CA ARG A 5 -18.37 33.34 -11.31
C ARG A 5 -18.22 32.13 -10.39
N LYS A 6 -18.95 32.18 -9.29
CA LYS A 6 -19.15 31.11 -8.31
C LYS A 6 -20.16 30.11 -8.87
N SER A 7 -19.76 28.85 -9.07
CA SER A 7 -20.72 27.75 -9.26
C SER A 7 -20.71 26.86 -8.03
N SER A 8 -21.81 26.94 -7.30
CA SER A 8 -22.20 26.05 -6.22
C SER A 8 -22.58 24.68 -6.77
N VAL A 9 -21.89 23.62 -6.35
CA VAL A 9 -22.39 22.25 -6.44
C VAL A 9 -22.23 21.60 -5.07
N SER A 10 -23.33 21.01 -4.63
CA SER A 10 -23.66 20.51 -3.31
C SER A 10 -22.68 19.50 -2.72
N ILE A 11 -22.29 19.73 -1.47
CA ILE A 11 -21.72 18.74 -0.56
C ILE A 11 -22.77 17.65 -0.38
N VAL A 12 -22.56 16.49 -1.02
CA VAL A 12 -23.24 15.27 -0.61
C VAL A 12 -22.33 14.61 0.41
N GLU A 13 -22.58 14.90 1.69
CA GLU A 13 -22.03 14.12 2.80
C GLU A 13 -22.67 12.73 2.76
N GLY A 14 -22.11 11.89 1.89
CA GLY A 14 -22.39 10.46 1.85
C GLY A 14 -21.99 9.86 3.19
N ARG A 15 -22.95 9.19 3.84
CA ARG A 15 -22.81 8.47 5.11
C ARG A 15 -21.50 7.70 5.12
N LYS A 16 -20.48 8.20 5.83
CA LYS A 16 -19.28 7.41 6.14
C LYS A 16 -19.71 6.31 7.10
N SER A 17 -20.04 5.16 6.53
CA SER A 17 -20.37 3.94 7.24
C SER A 17 -19.35 3.70 8.36
N VAL A 18 -19.83 3.50 9.58
CA VAL A 18 -19.02 3.23 10.78
C VAL A 18 -17.96 2.15 10.52
N ALA A 19 -18.22 1.21 9.61
CA ALA A 19 -17.28 0.19 9.12
C ALA A 19 -15.95 0.75 8.57
N SER A 20 -15.97 1.81 7.73
CA SER A 20 -14.74 2.36 7.16
C SER A 20 -13.87 3.06 8.21
N LYS A 21 -14.50 3.55 9.28
CA LYS A 21 -13.81 4.22 10.39
C LYS A 21 -13.20 3.18 11.33
N VAL A 22 -13.90 2.08 11.62
CA VAL A 22 -13.39 0.98 12.45
C VAL A 22 -12.23 0.24 11.75
N GLU A 23 -12.33 -0.01 10.45
CA GLU A 23 -11.23 -0.62 9.68
C GLU A 23 -9.99 0.28 9.64
N ALA A 24 -10.16 1.59 9.42
CA ALA A 24 -9.06 2.55 9.45
C ALA A 24 -8.40 2.66 10.84
N ILE A 25 -9.20 2.67 11.92
CA ILE A 25 -8.70 2.68 13.30
C ILE A 25 -7.81 1.45 13.57
N ASN A 26 -8.17 0.28 13.03
CA ASN A 26 -7.38 -0.93 13.23
C ASN A 26 -6.06 -0.89 12.46
N VAL A 27 -6.05 -0.34 11.24
CA VAL A 27 -4.83 -0.26 10.42
C VAL A 27 -3.79 0.68 11.04
N GLU A 28 -4.19 1.87 11.50
CA GLU A 28 -3.25 2.83 12.09
C GLU A 28 -2.64 2.32 13.40
N ALA A 29 -3.45 1.71 14.27
CA ALA A 29 -2.96 1.09 15.50
C ALA A 29 -1.98 -0.05 15.21
N MET A 30 -2.30 -0.91 14.24
CA MET A 30 -1.42 -2.00 13.81
C MET A 30 -0.13 -1.48 13.18
N ALA A 31 -0.21 -0.42 12.35
CA ALA A 31 0.96 0.21 11.78
C ALA A 31 1.89 0.76 12.88
N GLY A 32 1.33 1.46 13.87
CA GLY A 32 2.06 1.94 15.03
C GLY A 32 2.76 0.81 15.80
N PHE A 33 2.04 -0.28 16.07
CA PHE A 33 2.62 -1.46 16.75
C PHE A 33 3.77 -2.10 15.96
N LEU A 34 3.66 -2.13 14.63
CA LEU A 34 4.68 -2.71 13.74
C LEU A 34 5.79 -1.72 13.34
N LYS A 35 5.86 -0.54 13.99
CA LYS A 35 6.79 0.55 13.65
C LYS A 35 6.73 0.97 12.18
N ALA A 36 5.52 0.93 11.62
CA ALA A 36 5.24 1.29 10.26
C ALA A 36 4.31 2.51 10.19
N LYS A 37 4.39 3.24 9.08
CA LYS A 37 3.50 4.36 8.78
C LYS A 37 3.03 4.26 7.34
N VAL A 38 1.72 4.12 7.15
CA VAL A 38 1.10 4.16 5.82
C VAL A 38 1.20 5.60 5.30
N LEU A 39 1.79 5.77 4.12
CA LEU A 39 1.98 7.07 3.50
C LEU A 39 0.91 7.32 2.44
N VAL A 40 0.72 6.36 1.53
CA VAL A 40 -0.29 6.41 0.48
C VAL A 40 -0.79 5.01 0.21
N THR A 41 -2.10 4.83 0.04
CA THR A 41 -2.66 3.53 -0.31
C THR A 41 -4.03 3.67 -0.97
N ASP A 42 -4.34 2.72 -1.86
CA ASP A 42 -5.70 2.48 -2.34
C ASP A 42 -6.20 1.07 -1.94
N MET A 43 -5.39 0.29 -1.21
CA MET A 43 -5.72 -1.08 -0.79
C MET A 43 -6.78 -1.10 0.32
N PRO A 44 -7.60 -2.16 0.40
CA PRO A 44 -8.49 -2.37 1.54
C PRO A 44 -7.70 -2.67 2.83
N GLY A 45 -8.28 -2.34 3.99
CA GLY A 45 -7.59 -2.38 5.28
C GLY A 45 -6.98 -3.74 5.64
N PHE A 46 -7.68 -4.85 5.35
CA PHE A 46 -7.15 -6.19 5.60
C PHE A 46 -5.86 -6.48 4.81
N MET A 47 -5.77 -5.97 3.57
CA MET A 47 -4.60 -6.16 2.71
C MET A 47 -3.43 -5.31 3.18
N GLN A 48 -3.72 -4.10 3.68
CA GLN A 48 -2.72 -3.26 4.33
C GLN A 48 -2.16 -3.94 5.59
N VAL A 49 -3.01 -4.44 6.49
CA VAL A 49 -2.57 -5.17 7.68
C VAL A 49 -1.74 -6.40 7.30
N HIS A 50 -2.13 -7.14 6.26
CA HIS A 50 -1.36 -8.26 5.77
C HIS A 50 0.03 -7.81 5.26
N ALA A 51 0.10 -6.74 4.46
CA ALA A 51 1.37 -6.19 3.97
C ALA A 51 2.31 -5.80 5.13
N LEU A 52 1.78 -5.08 6.12
CA LEU A 52 2.55 -4.63 7.28
C LEU A 52 3.09 -5.81 8.09
N ARG A 53 2.25 -6.84 8.35
CA ARG A 53 2.66 -8.05 9.06
C ARG A 53 3.71 -8.85 8.29
N CYS A 54 3.51 -9.02 6.98
CA CYS A 54 4.44 -9.73 6.11
C CYS A 54 5.82 -9.04 6.09
N ALA A 55 5.82 -7.71 5.99
CA ALA A 55 7.04 -6.91 6.01
C ALA A 55 7.77 -7.02 7.35
N ARG A 56 7.03 -6.88 8.48
CA ARG A 56 7.61 -6.99 9.82
C ARG A 56 8.19 -8.37 10.07
N GLN A 57 7.43 -9.43 9.77
CA GLN A 57 7.89 -10.80 9.95
C GLN A 57 9.15 -11.07 9.12
N THR A 58 9.18 -10.62 7.87
CA THR A 58 10.36 -10.77 7.02
C THR A 58 11.55 -9.97 7.56
N TYR A 59 11.32 -8.79 8.12
CA TYR A 59 12.37 -7.97 8.71
C TYR A 59 12.96 -8.62 9.99
N ASP A 60 12.11 -9.16 10.87
CA ASP A 60 12.52 -9.74 12.15
C ASP A 60 13.18 -11.13 12.00
N CYS A 61 12.84 -11.90 10.97
CA CYS A 61 13.37 -13.26 10.77
C CYS A 61 14.71 -13.33 10.03
N LEU A 62 15.24 -12.23 9.48
CA LEU A 62 16.45 -12.26 8.67
C LEU A 62 17.69 -11.92 9.50
N ASP A 63 18.48 -12.95 9.84
CA ASP A 63 19.80 -12.79 10.47
C ASP A 63 20.75 -11.90 9.64
N ASN A 64 20.58 -11.93 8.31
CA ASN A 64 21.25 -11.06 7.35
C ASN A 64 20.22 -10.34 6.49
N PHE A 65 19.58 -9.33 7.08
CA PHE A 65 18.61 -8.49 6.37
C PHE A 65 19.22 -7.85 5.12
N THR A 66 18.56 -8.01 3.97
CA THR A 66 18.82 -7.18 2.78
C THR A 66 17.49 -6.66 2.21
N PRO A 67 17.44 -5.40 1.72
CA PRO A 67 16.25 -4.85 1.07
C PRO A 67 15.73 -5.73 -0.07
N LYS A 68 16.65 -6.38 -0.80
CA LYS A 68 16.35 -7.31 -1.88
C LYS A 68 15.56 -8.53 -1.39
N THR A 69 15.96 -9.13 -0.27
CA THR A 69 15.26 -10.29 0.30
C THR A 69 13.86 -9.90 0.76
N LEU A 70 13.72 -8.74 1.40
CA LEU A 70 12.41 -8.21 1.80
C LEU A 70 11.50 -8.00 0.59
N ALA A 71 11.99 -7.33 -0.46
CA ALA A 71 11.23 -7.10 -1.68
C ALA A 71 10.78 -8.41 -2.33
N HIS A 72 11.69 -9.39 -2.43
CA HIS A 72 11.40 -10.71 -2.97
C HIS A 72 10.30 -11.44 -2.19
N ASN A 73 10.40 -11.48 -0.85
CA ASN A 73 9.44 -12.20 -0.02
C ASN A 73 8.05 -11.55 -0.05
N MET A 74 7.99 -10.21 0.01
CA MET A 74 6.75 -9.46 -0.15
C MET A 74 6.08 -9.76 -1.48
N LYS A 75 6.83 -9.69 -2.59
CA LYS A 75 6.31 -10.02 -3.93
C LYS A 75 5.79 -11.46 -3.97
N LYS A 76 6.59 -12.42 -3.49
CA LYS A 76 6.26 -13.86 -3.51
C LYS A 76 4.96 -14.14 -2.74
N GLU A 77 4.80 -13.55 -1.56
CA GLU A 77 3.61 -13.74 -0.73
C GLU A 77 2.38 -13.12 -1.40
N PHE A 78 2.49 -11.91 -1.94
CA PHE A 78 1.37 -11.24 -2.59
C PHE A 78 0.96 -11.90 -3.91
N ASP A 79 1.91 -12.38 -4.72
CA ASP A 79 1.63 -13.19 -5.90
C ASP A 79 0.89 -14.48 -5.54
N LYS A 80 1.30 -15.13 -4.45
CA LYS A 80 0.68 -16.38 -3.96
C LYS A 80 -0.75 -16.15 -3.47
N VAL A 81 -0.99 -15.08 -2.71
CA VAL A 81 -2.27 -14.85 -2.02
C VAL A 81 -3.27 -14.10 -2.90
N TYR A 82 -2.83 -13.14 -3.71
CA TYR A 82 -3.70 -12.25 -4.49
C TYR A 82 -3.51 -12.38 -6.01
N GLY A 83 -2.70 -13.34 -6.45
CA GLY A 83 -2.43 -13.64 -7.85
C GLY A 83 -1.48 -12.65 -8.52
N PRO A 84 -0.65 -13.11 -9.49
CA PRO A 84 0.33 -12.27 -10.15
C PRO A 84 -0.30 -11.17 -11.04
N ALA A 85 0.44 -10.11 -11.42
CA ALA A 85 1.85 -9.85 -11.11
C ALA A 85 2.00 -8.66 -10.14
N TRP A 86 2.46 -8.97 -8.93
CA TRP A 86 2.85 -7.99 -7.92
C TRP A 86 4.30 -7.56 -8.09
N HIS A 87 4.56 -6.34 -7.66
CA HIS A 87 5.86 -5.69 -7.64
C HIS A 87 6.09 -5.15 -6.24
N CYS A 88 7.34 -5.24 -5.77
CA CYS A 88 7.74 -4.69 -4.49
C CYS A 88 9.09 -3.98 -4.65
N ILE A 89 9.18 -2.76 -4.13
CA ILE A 89 10.39 -1.93 -4.12
C ILE A 89 10.67 -1.58 -2.66
N VAL A 90 11.93 -1.75 -2.24
CA VAL A 90 12.38 -1.49 -0.87
C VAL A 90 13.69 -0.70 -0.94
N GLY A 91 13.78 0.39 -0.19
CA GLY A 91 15.01 1.18 -0.09
C GLY A 91 14.93 2.27 0.97
N SER A 92 16.07 2.84 1.34
CA SER A 92 16.15 3.99 2.26
C SER A 92 15.68 5.30 1.61
N SER A 93 15.72 5.38 0.28
CA SER A 93 15.17 6.49 -0.50
C SER A 93 14.94 6.04 -1.94
N PHE A 94 13.80 6.41 -2.53
CA PHE A 94 13.50 6.24 -3.94
C PHE A 94 12.35 7.17 -4.39
N GLY A 95 12.32 7.50 -5.67
CA GLY A 95 11.17 8.08 -6.34
C GLY A 95 10.44 7.02 -7.16
N SER A 96 9.12 7.15 -7.31
CA SER A 96 8.34 6.24 -8.15
C SER A 96 7.20 6.98 -8.86
N PHE A 97 6.96 6.63 -10.12
CA PHE A 97 5.80 7.05 -10.89
C PHE A 97 5.31 5.83 -11.67
N VAL A 98 4.29 5.15 -11.13
CA VAL A 98 3.86 3.83 -11.62
C VAL A 98 2.38 3.81 -11.91
N THR A 99 2.01 3.07 -12.96
CA THR A 99 0.62 2.70 -13.21
C THR A 99 0.32 1.37 -12.53
N HIS A 100 -0.72 1.34 -11.70
CA HIS A 100 -1.13 0.17 -10.93
C HIS A 100 -2.62 -0.13 -11.12
N SER A 101 -3.02 -1.34 -10.74
CA SER A 101 -4.43 -1.72 -10.67
C SER A 101 -5.08 -1.11 -9.44
N THR A 102 -6.30 -0.59 -9.59
CA THR A 102 -7.08 -0.02 -8.48
C THR A 102 -7.23 -1.04 -7.34
N GLY A 103 -7.08 -0.58 -6.11
CA GLY A 103 -7.20 -1.39 -4.90
C GLY A 103 -5.96 -2.22 -4.57
N CYS A 104 -4.86 -2.01 -5.28
CA CYS A 104 -3.66 -2.85 -5.23
C CYS A 104 -2.37 -2.03 -5.14
N PHE A 105 -2.37 -0.90 -4.43
CA PHE A 105 -1.21 -0.03 -4.21
C PHE A 105 -1.07 0.37 -2.74
N LEU A 106 0.16 0.22 -2.22
CA LEU A 106 0.52 0.58 -0.86
C LEU A 106 1.96 1.07 -0.81
N TYR A 107 2.12 2.29 -0.30
CA TYR A 107 3.39 2.90 0.02
C TYR A 107 3.43 3.22 1.52
N PHE A 108 4.42 2.67 2.22
CA PHE A 108 4.58 2.86 3.65
C PHE A 108 6.06 2.90 4.04
N SER A 109 6.35 3.51 5.18
CA SER A 109 7.66 3.42 5.82
C SER A 109 7.63 2.39 6.94
N MET A 110 8.74 1.71 7.19
CA MET A 110 8.96 0.84 8.34
C MET A 110 10.42 0.97 8.78
N ASP A 111 10.62 1.35 10.04
CA ASP A 111 11.94 1.73 10.56
C ASP A 111 12.62 2.78 9.64
N ASN A 112 13.79 2.46 9.04
CA ASN A 112 14.52 3.36 8.14
C ASN A 112 14.33 3.02 6.64
N LEU A 113 13.28 2.27 6.31
CA LEU A 113 13.01 1.81 4.95
C LEU A 113 11.67 2.32 4.47
N TYR A 114 11.63 2.60 3.17
CA TYR A 114 10.42 2.80 2.42
C TYR A 114 10.11 1.53 1.64
N ILE A 115 8.84 1.14 1.61
CA ILE A 115 8.36 -0.06 0.94
C ILE A 115 7.17 0.34 0.08
N LEU A 116 7.26 0.02 -1.21
CA LEU A 116 6.19 0.22 -2.17
C LEU A 116 5.78 -1.13 -2.75
N VAL A 117 4.51 -1.51 -2.59
CA VAL A 117 3.92 -2.75 -3.11
C VAL A 117 2.76 -2.40 -4.03
N PHE A 118 2.79 -2.90 -5.26
CA PHE A 118 1.70 -2.67 -6.20
C PHE A 118 1.49 -3.79 -7.22
N LYS A 119 0.27 -3.90 -7.76
CA LYS A 119 -0.08 -4.88 -8.82
C LYS A 119 -0.25 -4.21 -10.19
N THR A 120 0.31 -4.79 -11.24
CA THR A 120 0.08 -4.33 -12.63
C THR A 120 -0.93 -5.20 -13.36
N LYS A 121 -1.60 -4.64 -14.38
CA LYS A 121 -2.41 -5.42 -15.31
C LYS A 121 -1.47 -6.06 -16.34
N VAL A 122 -1.36 -7.38 -16.31
CA VAL A 122 -0.61 -8.14 -17.32
C VAL A 122 -1.58 -8.55 -18.42
N LYS A 123 -1.39 -8.05 -19.64
CA LYS A 123 -2.03 -8.62 -20.83
C LYS A 123 -1.13 -9.77 -21.30
N LYS A 124 -1.70 -10.97 -21.47
CA LYS A 124 -0.99 -12.03 -22.17
C LYS A 124 -0.78 -11.57 -23.62
N ALA A 125 0.45 -11.68 -24.13
CA ALA A 125 0.64 -11.64 -25.57
C ALA A 125 -0.10 -12.84 -26.15
N THR A 126 -1.13 -12.60 -26.94
CA THR A 126 -1.71 -13.61 -27.82
C THR A 126 -0.76 -13.75 -29.00
N ASP A 127 -0.24 -14.97 -29.18
CA ASP A 127 0.53 -15.37 -30.36
C ASP A 127 -0.32 -15.29 -31.65
#